data_AF-A0A7W7DW49-F1
#
_entry.id   AF-A0A7W7DW49-F1
#
_cell.length_a   1.000
_cell.length_b   1.000
_cell.length_c   1.000
_cell.angle_alpha   90.00
_cell.angle_beta   90.00
_cell.angle_gamma   90.00
#
_symmetry.space_group_name_H-M   'P 1'
#
loop_
_entity.id
_entity.type
_entity.pdbx_description
1 polymer ?
#
loop_
_entity_poly.entity_id
_entity_poly.type
_entity_poly.pdbx_seq_one_letter_code
_entity_poly.pdbx_strand_id
1 'polypeptide(L)'
;MDQRTRERLPALPTLVKTAHRLLKEATARLDALNAAPLGSDFRVLGETFRVPRFSKCADGRPIHAWDAKGTRRSFGGEERSAFWGWAAIEILRHTGIRIEELLELGHHSIVSYKLPTTGQTVPLLQIAPSKTDQERLVLVAPELADVLSAVVSRVRGSDGRVPVLRSYDHYERVWNPPMPLLFQDRSGGYLRPLSRATIRRGLDVTLLASGLTDSAGDPLIFQPHDFRRIFITDSILNGLPPHIAQVIAGHDHIGTTMGYAAIYPTDAIEAHRAFIARRPGSAACR
;
A
#
# COMPACT_ATOMS: atom_id res chain seq x y z
N MET A 1 22.70 -6.48 3.32
CA MET A 1 21.53 -5.60 3.11
C MET A 1 21.11 -5.57 1.65
N ASP A 2 22.05 -5.36 0.73
CA ASP A 2 21.81 -5.34 -0.71
C ASP A 2 21.16 -6.63 -1.26
N GLN A 3 21.64 -7.82 -0.83
CA GLN A 3 21.05 -9.12 -1.18
C GLN A 3 19.54 -9.22 -0.92
N ARG A 4 19.08 -8.72 0.24
CA ARG A 4 17.66 -8.78 0.65
C ARG A 4 16.78 -7.99 -0.33
N THR A 5 17.23 -6.81 -0.74
CA THR A 5 16.52 -5.97 -1.71
C THR A 5 16.60 -6.58 -3.11
N ARG A 6 17.76 -7.11 -3.52
CA ARG A 6 17.95 -7.77 -4.81
C ARG A 6 17.03 -8.97 -5.05
N GLU A 7 16.71 -9.74 -4.01
CA GLU A 7 15.76 -10.86 -4.09
C GLU A 7 14.30 -10.39 -4.15
N ARG A 8 13.97 -9.28 -3.48
CA ARG A 8 12.58 -8.82 -3.32
C ARG A 8 12.11 -7.89 -4.42
N LEU A 9 13.01 -7.07 -4.97
CA LEU A 9 12.71 -6.17 -6.07
C LEU A 9 12.09 -6.90 -7.28
N PRO A 10 12.67 -8.01 -7.80
CA PRO A 10 12.05 -8.76 -8.91
C PRO A 10 10.77 -9.52 -8.49
N ALA A 11 10.58 -9.79 -7.20
CA ALA A 11 9.39 -10.48 -6.69
C ALA A 11 8.19 -9.54 -6.46
N LEU A 12 8.42 -8.23 -6.35
CA LEU A 12 7.39 -7.23 -6.07
C LEU A 12 6.22 -7.25 -7.07
N PRO A 13 6.43 -7.35 -8.40
CA PRO A 13 5.32 -7.44 -9.35
C PRO A 13 4.39 -8.64 -9.11
N THR A 14 4.95 -9.80 -8.74
CA THR A 14 4.16 -11.00 -8.40
C THR A 14 3.35 -10.80 -7.12
N LEU A 15 3.95 -10.14 -6.11
CA LEU A 15 3.25 -9.79 -4.87
C LEU A 15 2.06 -8.85 -5.15
N VAL A 16 2.27 -7.81 -5.95
CA VAL A 16 1.22 -6.86 -6.36
C VAL A 16 0.10 -7.57 -7.12
N LYS A 17 0.44 -8.38 -8.13
CA LYS A 17 -0.54 -9.17 -8.89
C LYS A 17 -1.35 -10.10 -7.97
N THR A 18 -0.71 -10.69 -6.97
CA THR A 18 -1.37 -11.53 -5.98
C THR A 18 -2.33 -10.72 -5.11
N ALA A 19 -1.94 -9.54 -4.63
CA ALA A 19 -2.80 -8.66 -3.84
C ALA A 19 -4.07 -8.28 -4.61
N HIS A 20 -3.92 -7.88 -5.88
CA HIS A 20 -5.05 -7.55 -6.77
C HIS A 20 -5.97 -8.75 -6.98
N ARG A 21 -5.40 -9.94 -7.23
CA ARG A 21 -6.16 -11.17 -7.40
C ARG A 21 -6.95 -11.52 -6.13
N LEU A 22 -6.32 -11.48 -4.97
CA LEU A 22 -6.97 -11.78 -3.69
C LEU A 22 -8.12 -10.82 -3.40
N LEU A 23 -7.92 -9.51 -3.64
CA LEU A 23 -8.98 -8.53 -3.49
C LEU A 23 -10.15 -8.85 -4.44
N LYS A 24 -9.87 -9.04 -5.73
CA LYS A 24 -10.90 -9.36 -6.73
C LYS A 24 -11.70 -10.61 -6.36
N GLU A 25 -11.01 -11.68 -5.96
CA GLU A 25 -11.66 -12.92 -5.56
C GLU A 25 -12.49 -12.76 -4.27
N ALA A 26 -11.98 -12.03 -3.28
CA ALA A 26 -12.70 -11.82 -2.02
C ALA A 26 -13.93 -10.93 -2.21
N THR A 27 -13.83 -9.88 -3.04
CA THR A 27 -14.98 -9.06 -3.46
C THR A 27 -16.02 -9.91 -4.18
N ALA A 28 -15.62 -10.74 -5.15
CA ALA A 28 -16.56 -11.61 -5.86
C ALA A 28 -17.29 -12.57 -4.91
N ARG A 29 -16.60 -13.15 -3.92
CA ARG A 29 -17.22 -14.01 -2.89
C ARG A 29 -18.20 -13.23 -2.00
N LEU A 30 -17.84 -12.02 -1.58
CA LEU A 30 -18.71 -11.17 -0.76
C LEU A 30 -19.96 -10.73 -1.53
N ASP A 31 -19.82 -10.33 -2.79
CA ASP A 31 -20.93 -9.92 -3.65
C ASP A 31 -21.89 -11.09 -3.91
N ALA A 32 -21.34 -12.28 -4.20
CA ALA A 32 -22.15 -13.49 -4.36
C ALA A 32 -22.93 -13.84 -3.09
N LEU A 33 -22.33 -13.68 -1.91
CA LEU A 33 -23.03 -13.87 -0.63
C LEU A 33 -24.13 -12.82 -0.41
N ASN A 34 -23.86 -11.56 -0.73
CA ASN A 34 -24.83 -10.47 -0.56
C ASN A 34 -26.04 -10.61 -1.52
N ALA A 35 -25.82 -11.18 -2.71
CA ALA A 35 -26.88 -11.41 -3.70
C ALA A 35 -27.71 -12.68 -3.42
N ALA A 36 -27.18 -13.63 -2.64
CA ALA A 36 -27.83 -14.91 -2.40
C ALA A 36 -28.96 -14.80 -1.34
N PRO A 37 -30.15 -15.37 -1.60
CA PRO A 37 -31.23 -15.42 -0.60
C PRO A 37 -30.82 -16.19 0.66
N LEU A 38 -31.37 -15.81 1.81
CA LEU A 38 -31.13 -16.52 3.07
C LEU A 38 -31.55 -17.99 2.97
N GLY A 39 -30.69 -18.87 3.47
CA GLY A 39 -30.92 -20.31 3.42
C GLY A 39 -30.77 -20.95 2.05
N SER A 40 -30.30 -20.25 1.02
CA SER A 40 -30.02 -20.83 -0.30
C SER A 40 -28.56 -21.33 -0.43
N ASP A 41 -28.30 -22.08 -1.50
CA ASP A 41 -26.94 -22.40 -1.94
C ASP A 41 -26.54 -21.42 -3.06
N PHE A 42 -25.26 -21.05 -3.09
CA PHE A 42 -24.69 -20.27 -4.19
C PHE A 42 -23.31 -20.80 -4.56
N ARG A 43 -22.91 -20.53 -5.80
CA ARG A 43 -21.60 -20.94 -6.34
C ARG A 43 -20.81 -19.71 -6.77
N VAL A 44 -19.56 -19.65 -6.37
CA VAL A 44 -18.63 -18.55 -6.73
C VAL A 44 -17.21 -19.09 -6.82
N LEU A 45 -16.46 -18.68 -7.84
CA LEU A 45 -15.08 -19.12 -8.09
C LEU A 45 -14.91 -20.65 -8.09
N GLY A 46 -15.93 -21.37 -8.59
CA GLY A 46 -15.93 -22.84 -8.68
C GLY A 46 -16.33 -23.55 -7.39
N GLU A 47 -16.43 -22.86 -6.25
CA GLU A 47 -16.79 -23.40 -4.93
C GLU A 47 -18.28 -23.18 -4.63
N THR A 48 -18.90 -24.12 -3.90
CA THR A 48 -20.31 -24.04 -3.47
C THR A 48 -20.39 -23.72 -1.98
N PHE A 49 -21.27 -22.78 -1.62
CA PHE A 49 -21.48 -22.33 -0.25
C PHE A 49 -22.97 -22.28 0.11
N ARG A 50 -23.27 -22.50 1.40
CA ARG A 50 -24.62 -22.38 1.98
C ARG A 50 -24.77 -21.08 2.74
N VAL A 51 -25.81 -20.30 2.42
CA VAL A 51 -26.19 -19.10 3.16
C VAL A 51 -26.93 -19.49 4.44
N PRO A 52 -26.66 -18.85 5.60
CA PRO A 52 -27.43 -19.07 6.81
C PRO A 52 -28.90 -18.71 6.63
N ARG A 53 -29.80 -19.44 7.32
CA ARG A 53 -31.25 -19.15 7.32
C ARG A 53 -31.62 -17.92 8.15
N PHE A 54 -30.93 -17.72 9.28
CA PHE A 54 -31.33 -16.73 10.29
C PHE A 54 -30.25 -15.68 10.61
N SER A 55 -28.97 -15.98 10.34
CA SER A 55 -27.86 -15.08 10.70
C SER A 55 -27.66 -13.98 9.67
N LYS A 56 -28.28 -12.83 9.93
CA LYS A 56 -28.24 -11.64 9.07
C LYS A 56 -27.83 -10.37 9.82
N CYS A 57 -27.21 -9.45 9.10
CA CYS A 57 -26.96 -8.08 9.53
C CYS A 57 -28.29 -7.31 9.67
N ALA A 58 -28.23 -6.13 10.30
CA ALA A 58 -29.42 -5.27 10.47
C ALA A 58 -30.04 -4.83 9.12
N ASP A 59 -29.22 -4.75 8.06
CA ASP A 59 -29.64 -4.44 6.69
C ASP A 59 -30.16 -5.66 5.92
N GLY A 60 -30.31 -6.81 6.57
CA GLY A 60 -30.84 -8.04 5.99
C GLY A 60 -29.82 -8.94 5.29
N ARG A 61 -28.57 -8.51 5.12
CA ARG A 61 -27.54 -9.29 4.41
C ARG A 61 -27.00 -10.45 5.26
N PRO A 62 -26.59 -11.57 4.65
CA PRO A 62 -26.00 -12.68 5.40
C PRO A 62 -24.65 -12.30 6.03
N ILE A 63 -24.39 -12.78 7.25
CA ILE A 63 -23.14 -12.47 7.99
C ILE A 63 -21.96 -13.35 7.54
N HIS A 64 -22.25 -14.60 7.16
CA HIS A 64 -21.25 -15.63 6.85
C HIS A 64 -21.84 -16.63 5.86
N ALA A 65 -21.00 -17.53 5.36
CA ALA A 65 -21.42 -18.69 4.58
C ALA A 65 -20.80 -19.97 5.17
N TRP A 66 -21.37 -21.12 4.86
CA TRP A 66 -20.77 -22.42 5.16
C TRP A 66 -20.21 -23.03 3.87
N ASP A 67 -18.97 -23.49 3.92
CA ASP A 67 -18.41 -24.26 2.81
C ASP A 67 -18.93 -25.70 2.78
N ALA A 68 -18.59 -26.43 1.72
CA ALA A 68 -18.98 -27.84 1.56
C ALA A 68 -18.46 -28.76 2.68
N LYS A 69 -17.43 -28.33 3.43
CA LYS A 69 -16.86 -29.05 4.58
C LYS A 69 -17.55 -28.69 5.90
N GLY A 70 -18.56 -27.82 5.88
CA GLY A 70 -19.22 -27.34 7.08
C GLY A 70 -18.37 -26.36 7.88
N THR A 71 -17.39 -25.70 7.27
CA THR A 71 -16.61 -24.63 7.92
C THR A 71 -17.25 -23.28 7.67
N ARG A 72 -17.35 -22.47 8.71
CA ARG A 72 -17.88 -21.10 8.64
C ARG A 72 -16.85 -20.17 7.98
N ARG A 73 -17.25 -19.49 6.92
CA ARG A 73 -16.46 -18.51 6.18
C ARG A 73 -17.04 -17.11 6.36
N SER A 74 -16.17 -16.15 6.71
CA SER A 74 -16.55 -14.75 6.90
C SER A 74 -16.05 -13.92 5.71
N PHE A 75 -16.81 -13.92 4.62
CA PHE A 75 -16.39 -13.21 3.39
C PHE A 75 -16.23 -11.71 3.58
N GLY A 76 -17.01 -11.08 4.47
CA GLY A 76 -16.79 -9.67 4.82
C GLY A 76 -15.51 -9.42 5.62
N GLY A 77 -14.99 -10.42 6.34
CA GLY A 77 -13.69 -10.35 6.99
C GLY A 77 -12.54 -10.62 6.02
N GLU A 78 -12.72 -11.58 5.12
CA GLU A 78 -11.75 -11.94 4.08
C GLU A 78 -11.53 -10.79 3.09
N GLU A 79 -12.61 -10.21 2.56
CA GLU A 79 -12.55 -9.05 1.65
C GLU A 79 -11.89 -7.86 2.33
N ARG A 80 -12.27 -7.56 3.56
CA ARG A 80 -11.66 -6.48 4.35
C ARG A 80 -10.16 -6.68 4.55
N SER A 81 -9.74 -7.91 4.88
CA SER A 81 -8.33 -8.24 5.03
C SER A 81 -7.57 -8.08 3.70
N ALA A 82 -8.16 -8.54 2.60
CA ALA A 82 -7.59 -8.42 1.26
C ALA A 82 -7.50 -6.95 0.81
N PHE A 83 -8.54 -6.15 1.05
CA PHE A 83 -8.59 -4.73 0.72
C PHE A 83 -7.47 -3.95 1.42
N TRP A 84 -7.34 -4.10 2.73
CA TRP A 84 -6.31 -3.37 3.49
C TRP A 84 -4.90 -3.88 3.21
N GLY A 85 -4.74 -5.18 2.93
CA GLY A 85 -3.46 -5.74 2.46
C GLY A 85 -3.05 -5.14 1.11
N TRP A 86 -3.96 -5.13 0.14
CA TRP A 86 -3.76 -4.52 -1.18
C TRP A 86 -3.45 -3.03 -1.09
N ALA A 87 -4.29 -2.25 -0.39
CA ALA A 87 -4.11 -0.80 -0.26
C ALA A 87 -2.78 -0.45 0.41
N ALA A 88 -2.38 -1.21 1.45
CA ALA A 88 -1.09 -1.01 2.09
C ALA A 88 0.08 -1.33 1.17
N ILE A 89 0.04 -2.47 0.45
CA ILE A 89 1.09 -2.85 -0.51
C ILE A 89 1.25 -1.76 -1.58
N GLU A 90 0.14 -1.29 -2.16
CA GLU A 90 0.13 -0.27 -3.21
C GLU A 90 0.69 1.07 -2.73
N ILE A 91 0.19 1.58 -1.61
CA ILE A 91 0.66 2.86 -1.08
C ILE A 91 2.14 2.76 -0.68
N LEU A 92 2.56 1.68 -0.02
CA LEU A 92 3.96 1.48 0.37
C LEU A 92 4.90 1.40 -0.84
N ARG A 93 4.53 0.68 -1.91
CA ARG A 93 5.39 0.59 -3.10
C ARG A 93 5.49 1.89 -3.89
N HIS A 94 4.43 2.70 -3.89
CA HIS A 94 4.40 3.95 -4.66
C HIS A 94 5.05 5.14 -3.92
N THR A 95 5.18 5.05 -2.60
CA THR A 95 5.59 6.21 -1.79
C THR A 95 6.82 5.94 -0.91
N GLY A 96 7.11 4.67 -0.60
CA GLY A 96 8.19 4.30 0.31
C GLY A 96 8.01 4.80 1.75
N ILE A 97 6.79 5.18 2.16
CA ILE A 97 6.52 5.61 3.53
C ILE A 97 6.70 4.48 4.55
N ARG A 98 6.94 4.85 5.81
CA ARG A 98 6.93 3.92 6.93
C ARG A 98 5.50 3.46 7.23
N ILE A 99 5.38 2.31 7.89
CA ILE A 99 4.06 1.81 8.32
C ILE A 99 3.39 2.73 9.34
N GLU A 100 4.15 3.46 10.15
CA GLU A 100 3.65 4.48 11.06
C GLU A 100 3.00 5.63 10.30
N GLU A 101 3.74 6.20 9.34
CA GLU A 101 3.27 7.29 8.47
C GLU A 101 2.03 6.86 7.67
N LEU A 102 1.98 5.61 7.17
CA LEU A 102 0.82 5.04 6.50
C LEU A 102 -0.44 5.10 7.36
N LEU A 103 -0.31 4.77 8.65
CA LEU A 103 -1.44 4.75 9.59
C LEU A 103 -1.85 6.16 10.06
N GLU A 104 -0.98 7.15 9.85
CA GLU A 104 -1.22 8.56 10.17
C GLU A 104 -1.75 9.35 8.96
N LEU A 105 -1.76 8.76 7.76
CA LEU A 105 -2.38 9.38 6.59
C LEU A 105 -3.85 9.73 6.87
N GLY A 106 -4.17 11.01 6.71
CA GLY A 106 -5.53 11.53 6.83
C GLY A 106 -6.09 11.99 5.49
N HIS A 107 -7.38 12.30 5.44
CA HIS A 107 -8.00 12.89 4.26
C HIS A 107 -7.33 14.22 3.86
N HIS A 108 -6.88 15.00 4.85
CA HIS A 108 -6.14 16.25 4.64
C HIS A 108 -4.72 16.05 4.09
N SER A 109 -4.17 14.82 4.16
CA SER A 109 -2.88 14.51 3.55
C SER A 109 -2.94 14.54 2.02
N ILE A 110 -4.13 14.49 1.41
CA ILE A 110 -4.30 14.58 -0.04
C ILE A 110 -4.50 16.06 -0.40
N VAL A 111 -3.47 16.68 -0.96
CA VAL A 111 -3.46 18.12 -1.28
C VAL A 111 -3.41 18.34 -2.78
N SER A 112 -4.10 19.37 -3.27
CA SER A 112 -4.04 19.77 -4.68
C SER A 112 -2.92 20.79 -4.87
N TYR A 113 -2.00 20.51 -5.79
CA TYR A 113 -0.91 21.42 -6.13
C TYR A 113 -1.02 21.87 -7.58
N LYS A 114 -0.99 23.18 -7.81
CA LYS A 114 -0.99 23.75 -9.16
C LYS A 114 0.44 23.97 -9.62
N LEU A 115 0.84 23.24 -10.66
CA LEU A 115 2.18 23.36 -11.26
C LEU A 115 2.39 24.80 -11.76
N PRO A 116 3.43 25.52 -11.29
CA PRO A 116 3.66 26.90 -11.69
C PRO A 116 3.93 27.08 -13.19
N THR A 117 4.52 26.07 -13.82
CA THR A 117 4.94 26.10 -15.23
C THR A 117 3.81 25.81 -16.19
N THR A 118 2.94 24.83 -15.88
CA THR A 118 1.87 24.36 -16.79
C THR A 118 0.47 24.81 -16.37
N GLY A 119 0.29 25.26 -15.13
CA GLY A 119 -1.01 25.57 -14.55
C GLY A 119 -1.89 24.34 -14.25
N GLN A 120 -1.39 23.13 -14.50
CA GLN A 120 -2.10 21.88 -14.23
C GLN A 120 -2.17 21.59 -12.73
N THR A 121 -3.34 21.18 -12.23
CA THR A 121 -3.51 20.71 -10.85
C THR A 121 -3.16 19.23 -10.78
N VAL A 122 -2.22 18.89 -9.89
CA VAL A 122 -1.81 17.51 -9.59
C VAL A 122 -2.05 17.20 -8.11
N PRO A 123 -2.53 16.00 -7.76
CA PRO A 123 -2.62 15.59 -6.37
C PRO A 123 -1.23 15.29 -5.81
N LEU A 124 -0.96 15.77 -4.59
CA LEU A 124 0.20 15.39 -3.79
C LEU A 124 -0.28 14.71 -2.51
N LEU A 125 0.57 13.82 -2.00
CA LEU A 125 0.41 13.19 -0.70
C LEU A 125 1.40 13.84 0.27
N GLN A 126 0.86 14.58 1.22
CA GLN A 126 1.58 15.20 2.33
C GLN A 126 1.76 14.20 3.46
N ILE A 127 3.02 13.92 3.76
CA ILE A 127 3.41 13.00 4.82
C ILE A 127 3.96 13.83 5.96
N ALA A 128 3.28 13.76 7.10
CA ALA A 128 3.69 14.43 8.32
C ALA A 128 5.06 13.89 8.78
N PRO A 129 5.86 14.72 9.46
CA PRO A 129 7.14 14.29 10.01
C PRO A 129 6.92 13.18 11.05
N SER A 130 7.77 12.14 11.02
CA SER A 130 7.78 11.08 12.01
C SER A 130 9.18 10.95 12.63
N LYS A 131 9.29 11.22 13.94
CA LYS A 131 10.45 11.09 14.85
C LYS A 131 11.77 11.78 14.47
N THR A 132 12.20 11.62 13.23
CA THR A 132 13.48 12.05 12.68
C THR A 132 13.30 12.71 11.31
N ASP A 133 12.28 12.29 10.53
CA ASP A 133 12.07 12.78 9.17
C ASP A 133 11.40 14.17 9.13
N GLN A 134 11.70 14.89 8.04
CA GLN A 134 11.03 16.14 7.68
C GLN A 134 9.67 15.87 7.01
N GLU A 135 8.79 16.88 7.07
CA GLU A 135 7.58 16.93 6.27
C GLU A 135 7.94 16.83 4.78
N ARG A 136 7.18 16.02 4.04
CA ARG A 136 7.45 15.80 2.62
C ARG A 136 6.18 15.60 1.80
N LEU A 137 6.29 15.98 0.53
CA LEU A 137 5.24 15.86 -0.47
C LEU A 137 5.66 14.82 -1.50
N VAL A 138 4.79 13.84 -1.74
CA VAL A 138 4.97 12.83 -2.79
C VAL A 138 3.96 13.08 -3.89
N LEU A 139 4.40 13.12 -5.14
CA LEU A 139 3.49 13.24 -6.28
C LEU A 139 2.61 11.99 -6.37
N VAL A 140 1.30 12.18 -6.48
CA VAL A 140 0.36 11.07 -6.65
C VAL A 140 0.26 10.74 -8.13
N ALA A 141 0.92 9.65 -8.53
CA ALA A 141 0.77 9.06 -9.86
C ALA A 141 -0.67 8.53 -10.06
N PRO A 142 -1.14 8.36 -11.32
CA PRO A 142 -2.49 7.88 -11.60
C PRO A 142 -2.86 6.58 -10.88
N GLU A 143 -1.95 5.61 -10.82
CA GLU A 143 -2.17 4.33 -10.13
C GLU A 143 -2.36 4.52 -8.63
N LEU A 144 -1.59 5.43 -8.01
CA LEU A 144 -1.74 5.77 -6.60
C LEU A 144 -3.04 6.55 -6.36
N ALA A 145 -3.47 7.38 -7.31
CA ALA A 145 -4.74 8.12 -7.22
C ALA A 145 -5.93 7.16 -7.17
N ASP A 146 -5.94 6.11 -8.00
CA ASP A 146 -6.98 5.09 -8.00
C ASP A 146 -7.05 4.35 -6.65
N VAL A 147 -5.90 4.01 -6.08
CA VAL A 147 -5.80 3.35 -4.77
C VAL A 147 -6.33 4.26 -3.66
N LEU A 148 -5.88 5.53 -3.62
CA LEU A 148 -6.35 6.51 -2.64
C LEU A 148 -7.85 6.77 -2.78
N SER A 149 -8.37 6.85 -4.01
CA SER A 149 -9.80 6.99 -4.29
C SER A 149 -10.61 5.81 -3.76
N ALA A 150 -10.13 4.58 -3.96
CA ALA A 150 -10.76 3.37 -3.43
C ALA A 150 -10.78 3.38 -1.89
N VAL A 151 -9.66 3.77 -1.25
CA VAL A 151 -9.57 3.89 0.21
C VAL A 151 -10.54 4.94 0.73
N VAL A 152 -10.54 6.16 0.17
CA VAL A 152 -11.45 7.24 0.57
C VAL A 152 -12.90 6.81 0.38
N SER A 153 -13.23 6.20 -0.75
CA SER A 153 -14.59 5.72 -1.03
C SER A 153 -15.07 4.68 -0.02
N ARG A 154 -14.16 3.82 0.47
CA ARG A 154 -14.50 2.80 1.46
C ARG A 154 -14.72 3.37 2.86
N VAL A 155 -13.91 4.34 3.28
CA VAL A 155 -13.99 4.88 4.65
C VAL A 155 -14.99 6.02 4.80
N ARG A 156 -15.43 6.61 3.68
CA ARG A 156 -16.42 7.68 3.66
C ARG A 156 -17.75 7.19 4.26
N GLY A 157 -18.27 7.98 5.21
CA GLY A 157 -19.57 7.77 5.82
C GLY A 157 -20.72 8.08 4.87
N SER A 158 -21.95 7.80 5.32
CA SER A 158 -23.18 8.11 4.57
C SER A 158 -23.37 9.61 4.34
N ASP A 159 -22.75 10.45 5.16
CA ASP A 159 -22.73 11.92 5.05
C ASP A 159 -21.68 12.43 4.05
N GLY A 160 -20.95 11.54 3.38
CA GLY A 160 -19.92 11.90 2.42
C GLY A 160 -18.60 12.35 3.06
N ARG A 161 -18.45 12.29 4.39
CA ARG A 161 -17.23 12.68 5.09
C ARG A 161 -16.43 11.46 5.55
N VAL A 162 -15.12 11.62 5.67
CA VAL A 162 -14.27 10.62 6.33
C VAL A 162 -14.42 10.81 7.84
N PRO A 163 -14.87 9.80 8.60
CA PRO A 163 -15.03 9.95 10.05
C PRO A 163 -13.71 10.27 10.75
N VAL A 164 -13.80 11.06 11.81
CA VAL A 164 -12.62 11.44 12.61
C VAL A 164 -12.41 10.45 13.76
N LEU A 165 -11.16 10.06 13.97
CA LEU A 165 -10.75 9.13 15.02
C LEU A 165 -9.51 9.65 15.73
N ARG A 166 -9.38 9.32 17.01
CA ARG A 166 -8.12 9.49 17.73
C ARG A 166 -7.21 8.30 17.40
N SER A 167 -5.96 8.58 17.05
CA SER A 167 -4.89 7.59 16.99
C SER A 167 -4.00 7.70 18.23
N TYR A 168 -3.38 6.59 18.60
CA TYR A 168 -2.39 6.56 19.67
C TYR A 168 -1.00 6.51 19.04
N ASP A 169 -0.17 7.50 19.32
CA ASP A 169 1.24 7.43 18.97
C ASP A 169 1.94 6.54 20.00
N HIS A 170 2.38 5.37 19.55
CA HIS A 170 3.10 4.41 20.39
C HIS A 170 4.50 4.88 20.82
N TYR A 171 5.09 5.87 20.12
CA TYR A 171 6.41 6.39 20.43
C TYR A 171 6.35 7.49 21.47
N GLU A 172 5.57 8.54 21.20
CA GLU A 172 5.34 9.63 22.15
C GLU A 172 4.45 9.19 23.31
N ARG A 173 3.75 8.06 23.16
CA ARG A 173 2.81 7.47 24.13
C ARG A 173 1.63 8.39 24.45
N VAL A 174 1.23 9.21 23.47
CA VAL A 174 0.13 10.17 23.57
C VAL A 174 -0.99 9.86 22.60
N TRP A 175 -2.19 10.33 22.94
CA TRP A 175 -3.33 10.31 22.03
C TRP A 175 -3.31 11.57 21.16
N ASN A 176 -3.25 11.37 19.86
CA ASN A 176 -3.34 12.46 18.90
C ASN A 176 -4.76 13.05 18.86
N PRO A 177 -4.89 14.33 18.47
CA PRO A 177 -6.20 14.92 18.21
C PRO A 177 -7.00 14.08 17.20
N PRO A 178 -8.35 14.11 17.24
CA PRO A 178 -9.17 13.43 16.27
C PRO A 178 -8.86 13.89 14.84
N MET A 179 -8.55 12.94 13.95
CA MET A 179 -8.19 13.19 12.56
C MET A 179 -8.98 12.26 11.62
N PRO A 180 -9.29 12.69 10.39
CA PRO A 180 -9.99 11.88 9.40
C PRO A 180 -9.03 10.86 8.75
N LEU A 181 -8.60 9.85 9.52
CA LEU A 181 -7.60 8.86 9.08
C LEU A 181 -8.10 8.04 7.88
N LEU A 182 -7.22 7.77 6.92
CA LEU A 182 -7.54 6.92 5.76
C LEU A 182 -7.55 5.44 6.14
N PHE A 183 -6.65 5.03 7.02
CA PHE A 183 -6.55 3.63 7.49
C PHE A 183 -7.42 3.41 8.72
N GLN A 184 -8.73 3.35 8.50
CA GLN A 184 -9.73 3.08 9.54
C GLN A 184 -10.76 2.06 9.08
N ASP A 185 -11.31 1.28 10.00
CA ASP A 185 -12.29 0.27 9.66
C ASP A 185 -13.29 -0.01 10.81
N ARG A 186 -14.47 -0.51 10.45
CA ARG A 186 -15.52 -0.88 11.40
C ARG A 186 -15.38 -2.33 11.82
N SER A 187 -14.67 -2.59 12.91
CA SER A 187 -14.52 -3.94 13.48
C SER A 187 -15.35 -4.10 14.74
N GLY A 188 -16.14 -5.19 14.82
CA GLY A 188 -17.01 -5.46 15.97
C GLY A 188 -18.05 -4.38 16.25
N GLY A 189 -18.52 -3.67 15.21
CA GLY A 189 -19.50 -2.58 15.33
C GLY A 189 -18.89 -1.20 15.60
N TYR A 190 -17.63 -1.13 16.01
CA TYR A 190 -16.94 0.11 16.34
C TYR A 190 -15.97 0.53 15.24
N LEU A 191 -15.97 1.81 14.92
CA LEU A 191 -14.99 2.40 14.02
C LEU A 191 -13.68 2.64 14.77
N ARG A 192 -12.57 2.13 14.24
CA ARG A 192 -11.25 2.21 14.88
C ARG A 192 -10.14 2.42 13.84
N PRO A 193 -9.03 3.08 14.20
CA PRO A 193 -7.84 3.09 13.36
C PRO A 193 -7.31 1.67 13.17
N LEU A 194 -6.73 1.40 12.01
CA LEU A 194 -6.06 0.13 11.78
C LEU A 194 -4.75 0.04 12.56
N SER A 195 -4.39 -1.17 12.96
CA SER A 195 -3.16 -1.44 13.70
C SER A 195 -2.04 -1.88 12.76
N ARG A 196 -0.78 -1.68 13.18
CA ARG A 196 0.39 -2.23 12.46
C ARG A 196 0.29 -3.74 12.27
N ALA A 197 -0.29 -4.44 13.25
CA ALA A 197 -0.51 -5.89 13.18
C ALA A 197 -1.53 -6.26 12.10
N THR A 198 -2.56 -5.44 11.88
CA THR A 198 -3.54 -5.67 10.81
C THR A 198 -2.88 -5.56 9.43
N ILE A 199 -2.06 -4.54 9.22
CA ILE A 199 -1.33 -4.34 7.96
C ILE A 199 -0.34 -5.48 7.71
N ARG A 200 0.44 -5.86 8.73
CA ARG A 200 1.37 -7.00 8.64
C ARG A 200 0.65 -8.30 8.30
N ARG A 201 -0.48 -8.58 8.95
CA ARG A 201 -1.29 -9.77 8.64
C ARG A 201 -1.79 -9.78 7.21
N GLY A 202 -2.25 -8.63 6.68
CA GLY A 202 -2.65 -8.51 5.28
C GLY A 202 -1.50 -8.81 4.30
N LEU A 203 -0.31 -8.33 4.62
CA LEU A 203 0.91 -8.62 3.87
C LEU A 203 1.28 -10.11 3.94
N ASP A 204 1.27 -10.71 5.14
CA ASP A 204 1.59 -12.13 5.35
C ASP A 204 0.63 -13.05 4.59
N VAL A 205 -0.67 -12.75 4.62
CA VAL A 205 -1.70 -13.48 3.84
C VAL A 205 -1.41 -13.39 2.34
N THR A 206 -1.02 -12.21 1.86
CA THR A 206 -0.72 -12.01 0.43
C THR A 206 0.55 -12.76 0.03
N LEU A 207 1.59 -12.72 0.86
CA LEU A 207 2.84 -13.46 0.63
C LEU A 207 2.60 -14.97 0.59
N LEU A 208 1.88 -15.50 1.57
CA LEU A 208 1.54 -16.92 1.62
C LEU A 208 0.79 -17.35 0.35
N ALA A 209 -0.17 -16.55 -0.10
CA ALA A 209 -0.94 -16.83 -1.31
C ALA A 209 -0.14 -16.65 -2.62
N SER A 210 1.00 -15.95 -2.58
CA SER A 210 1.85 -15.74 -3.75
C SER A 210 2.76 -16.93 -4.04
N GLY A 211 3.05 -17.75 -3.03
CA GLY A 211 4.00 -18.86 -3.13
C GLY A 211 5.44 -18.43 -3.42
N LEU A 212 5.77 -17.14 -3.23
CA LEU A 212 7.12 -16.63 -3.45
C LEU A 212 8.11 -17.25 -2.46
N THR A 213 9.23 -17.74 -2.97
CA THR A 213 10.34 -18.26 -2.19
C THR A 213 11.63 -17.47 -2.47
N ASP A 214 12.57 -17.50 -1.54
CA ASP A 214 13.93 -17.03 -1.78
C ASP A 214 14.77 -18.06 -2.54
N SER A 215 16.06 -17.76 -2.72
CA SER A 215 17.01 -18.64 -3.43
C SER A 215 17.28 -19.97 -2.71
N ALA A 216 17.00 -20.06 -1.41
CA ALA A 216 17.12 -21.28 -0.63
C ALA A 216 15.84 -22.13 -0.68
N GLY A 217 14.76 -21.62 -1.28
CA GLY A 217 13.44 -22.26 -1.34
C GLY A 217 12.55 -21.96 -0.14
N ASP A 218 13.00 -21.09 0.78
CA ASP A 218 12.21 -20.69 1.94
C ASP A 218 11.18 -19.62 1.57
N PRO A 219 10.01 -19.55 2.25
CA PRO A 219 9.01 -18.53 1.98
C PRO A 219 9.57 -17.11 2.07
N LEU A 220 9.37 -16.33 1.03
CA LEU A 220 9.92 -14.98 0.95
C LEU A 220 9.16 -14.04 1.90
N ILE A 221 9.88 -13.44 2.85
CA ILE A 221 9.30 -12.50 3.81
C ILE A 221 9.47 -11.06 3.32
N PHE A 222 8.37 -10.34 3.14
CA PHE A 222 8.35 -8.87 3.02
C PHE A 222 7.96 -8.24 4.35
N GLN A 223 8.67 -7.19 4.71
CA GLN A 223 8.28 -6.28 5.79
C GLN A 223 7.99 -4.89 5.20
N PRO A 224 7.22 -4.02 5.89
CA PRO A 224 6.97 -2.66 5.41
C PRO A 224 8.25 -1.88 5.09
N HIS A 225 9.33 -2.13 5.85
CA HIS A 225 10.62 -1.50 5.61
C HIS A 225 11.25 -1.92 4.26
N ASP A 226 10.94 -3.11 3.73
CA ASP A 226 11.46 -3.58 2.44
C ASP A 226 10.85 -2.77 1.28
N PHE A 227 9.59 -2.36 1.36
CA PHE A 227 8.97 -1.51 0.34
C PHE A 227 9.67 -0.16 0.22
N ARG A 228 10.03 0.45 1.35
CA ARG A 228 10.82 1.69 1.37
C ARG A 228 12.17 1.51 0.68
N ARG A 229 12.86 0.39 0.94
CA ARG A 229 14.14 0.09 0.29
C ARG A 229 13.98 -0.10 -1.21
N ILE A 230 12.99 -0.87 -1.63
CA ILE A 230 12.70 -1.14 -3.04
C ILE A 230 12.35 0.18 -3.74
N PHE A 231 11.46 0.99 -3.15
CA PHE A 231 11.07 2.29 -3.70
C PHE A 231 12.28 3.20 -3.96
N ILE A 232 13.20 3.32 -2.99
CA ILE A 232 14.39 4.16 -3.12
C ILE A 232 15.34 3.61 -4.19
N THR A 233 15.59 2.29 -4.15
CA THR A 233 16.48 1.61 -5.10
C THR A 233 15.94 1.77 -6.52
N ASP A 234 14.65 1.46 -6.73
CA ASP A 234 13.97 1.57 -8.02
C ASP A 234 13.94 3.03 -8.51
N SER A 235 13.68 4.00 -7.63
CA SER A 235 13.71 5.42 -8.00
C SER A 235 15.09 5.85 -8.52
N ILE A 236 16.16 5.45 -7.83
CA ILE A 236 17.54 5.77 -8.23
C ILE A 236 17.91 5.07 -9.54
N LEU A 237 17.57 3.79 -9.68
CA LEU A 237 17.81 3.01 -10.91
C LEU A 237 17.07 3.60 -12.11
N ASN A 238 15.88 4.17 -11.90
CA ASN A 238 15.10 4.86 -12.94
C ASN A 238 15.44 6.36 -13.09
N GLY A 239 16.60 6.79 -12.57
CA GLY A 239 17.19 8.10 -12.87
C GLY A 239 16.83 9.23 -11.90
N LEU A 240 16.15 8.96 -10.78
CA LEU A 240 15.95 9.95 -9.74
C LEU A 240 17.28 10.25 -9.03
N PRO A 241 17.74 11.51 -8.96
CA PRO A 241 18.99 11.84 -8.28
C PRO A 241 18.95 11.41 -6.80
N PRO A 242 20.03 10.82 -6.23
CA PRO A 242 20.01 10.28 -4.86
C PRO A 242 19.61 11.29 -3.78
N HIS A 243 19.98 12.57 -3.92
CA HIS A 243 19.58 13.62 -2.97
C HIS A 243 18.08 13.96 -3.05
N ILE A 244 17.44 13.81 -4.21
CA ILE A 244 15.97 13.95 -4.34
C ILE A 244 15.28 12.71 -3.77
N ALA A 245 15.79 11.51 -4.09
CA ALA A 245 15.30 10.26 -3.50
C ALA A 245 15.38 10.29 -1.96
N GLN A 246 16.44 10.91 -1.41
CA GLN A 246 16.60 11.14 0.02
C GLN A 246 15.47 12.01 0.59
N VAL A 247 15.13 13.13 -0.05
CA VAL A 247 14.05 14.03 0.39
C VAL A 247 12.69 13.33 0.32
N ILE A 248 12.40 12.60 -0.76
CA ILE A 248 11.14 11.86 -0.92
C ILE A 248 11.03 10.72 0.11
N ALA A 249 12.14 10.04 0.39
CA ALA A 249 12.18 9.06 1.46
C ALA A 249 12.02 9.73 2.83
N GLY A 250 12.58 10.92 3.04
CA GLY A 250 12.65 11.62 4.32
C GLY A 250 13.93 11.31 5.12
N HIS A 251 14.98 10.78 4.50
CA HIS A 251 16.20 10.41 5.22
C HIS A 251 17.04 11.63 5.66
N ASP A 252 17.41 11.69 6.94
CA ASP A 252 18.26 12.78 7.49
C ASP A 252 19.69 12.78 6.95
N HIS A 253 20.21 11.59 6.64
CA HIS A 253 21.58 11.42 6.15
C HIS A 253 21.58 10.76 4.78
N ILE A 254 22.30 11.39 3.84
CA ILE A 254 22.45 10.91 2.47
C ILE A 254 23.12 9.52 2.41
N GLY A 255 23.97 9.18 3.39
CA GLY A 255 24.60 7.86 3.49
C GLY A 255 23.58 6.71 3.56
N THR A 256 22.42 6.94 4.18
CA THR A 256 21.32 5.98 4.22
C THR A 256 20.74 5.74 2.83
N THR A 257 20.69 6.76 1.98
CA THR A 257 20.20 6.65 0.59
C THR A 257 21.28 6.11 -0.35
N MET A 258 22.54 6.54 -0.18
CA MET A 258 23.68 6.06 -0.96
C MET A 258 23.96 4.58 -0.75
N GLY A 259 23.62 4.01 0.41
CA GLY A 259 23.69 2.57 0.64
C GLY A 259 22.77 1.72 -0.27
N TYR A 260 21.77 2.35 -0.91
CA TYR A 260 20.90 1.72 -1.92
C TYR A 260 21.34 2.02 -3.36
N ALA A 261 22.17 3.04 -3.56
CA ALA A 261 22.84 3.31 -4.82
C ALA A 261 24.06 2.38 -4.93
N ALA A 262 23.82 1.07 -5.10
CA ALA A 262 24.89 0.18 -5.56
C ALA A 262 25.26 0.61 -6.99
N ILE A 263 26.29 1.46 -7.11
CA ILE A 263 26.77 1.91 -8.41
C ILE A 263 27.46 0.71 -9.06
N TYR A 264 26.77 0.03 -9.98
CA TYR A 264 27.42 -0.93 -10.85
C TYR A 264 28.37 -0.16 -11.79
N PRO A 265 29.54 -0.72 -12.14
CA PRO A 265 30.46 -0.06 -13.08
C PRO A 265 29.80 0.36 -14.39
N THR A 266 28.84 -0.42 -14.89
CA THR A 266 27.99 -0.09 -16.04
C THR A 266 27.12 1.13 -15.82
N ASP A 267 26.50 1.28 -14.65
CA ASP A 267 25.67 2.44 -14.33
C ASP A 267 26.52 3.70 -14.17
N ALA A 268 27.73 3.57 -13.61
CA ALA A 268 28.70 4.66 -13.59
C ALA A 268 29.08 5.10 -15.02
N ILE A 269 29.31 4.14 -15.91
CA ILE A 269 29.65 4.41 -17.31
C ILE A 269 28.48 5.07 -18.04
N GLU A 270 27.26 4.56 -17.93
CA GLU A 270 26.08 5.14 -18.58
C GLU A 270 25.72 6.52 -18.01
N ALA A 271 25.77 6.70 -16.69
CA ALA A 271 25.59 8.01 -16.06
C ALA A 271 26.66 9.00 -16.51
N HIS A 272 27.92 8.57 -16.65
CA HIS A 272 29.02 9.39 -17.14
C HIS A 272 28.85 9.73 -18.64
N ARG A 273 28.43 8.77 -19.47
CA ARG A 273 28.08 9.00 -20.88
C ARG A 273 26.95 10.02 -21.01
N ALA A 274 25.88 9.86 -20.24
CA ALA A 274 24.76 10.81 -20.23
C ALA A 274 25.18 12.19 -19.71
N PHE A 275 26.09 12.27 -18.73
CA PHE A 275 26.69 13.52 -18.27
C PHE A 275 27.51 14.20 -19.37
N ILE A 276 28.37 13.47 -20.09
CA ILE A 276 29.15 13.99 -21.22
C ILE A 276 28.22 14.48 -22.33
N ALA A 277 27.20 13.69 -22.69
CA ALA A 277 26.24 14.05 -23.74
C ALA A 277 25.44 15.33 -23.44
N ARG A 278 25.19 15.62 -22.16
CA ARG A 278 24.51 16.85 -21.70
C ARG A 278 25.42 18.08 -21.68
N ARG A 279 26.72 17.94 -21.96
CA ARG A 279 27.68 19.05 -21.98
C ARG A 279 27.83 19.57 -23.41
N PRO A 280 27.28 20.75 -23.76
CA PRO A 280 27.56 21.37 -25.05
C PRO A 280 28.97 21.94 -24.97
N GLY A 281 29.99 21.21 -25.46
CA GLY A 281 31.36 21.75 -25.41
C GLY A 281 32.56 20.84 -25.69
N SER A 282 32.42 19.64 -26.28
CA SER A 282 33.62 18.91 -26.74
C SER A 282 33.48 18.21 -28.10
N ALA A 283 32.61 18.74 -28.97
CA ALA A 283 32.62 18.43 -30.40
C ALA A 283 32.76 19.74 -31.19
N ALA A 284 33.92 20.38 -31.05
CA ALA A 284 34.48 21.26 -32.05
C ALA A 284 35.92 20.78 -32.30
N CYS A 285 36.31 20.73 -33.58
CA CYS A 285 37.56 20.21 -34.15
C CYS A 285 37.66 18.68 -34.35
N ARG A 286 37.06 18.17 -35.43
CA ARG A 286 37.76 18.00 -36.72
C ARG A 286 36.78 17.73 -37.84
#